data_AF-Q8GXD1-F1
#
_entry.id   AF-Q8GXD1-F1
#
_cell.length_a   1.000
_cell.length_b   1.000
_cell.length_c   1.000
_cell.angle_alpha   90.00
_cell.angle_beta   90.00
_cell.angle_gamma   90.00
#
_symmetry.space_group_name_H-M   'P 1'
#
loop_
_entity.id
_entity.type
_entity.pdbx_description
1 polymer ?
#
loop_
_entity_poly.entity_id
_entity_poly.type
_entity_poly.pdbx_seq_one_letter_code
_entity_poly.pdbx_strand_id
1 'polypeptide(L)' 'MAFNSGPRTCLGKNLALLQMKMVALEIIRNYDFKVIGGHKVEPIPSILLRMKHGLKVTVTKKI' A
#
# COMPACT_ATOMS: atom_id res chain seq x y z
N MET A 1 -5.55 11.61 9.97
CA MET A 1 -4.78 10.61 10.74
C MET A 1 -5.26 9.21 10.35
N ALA A 2 -4.38 8.31 9.87
CA ALA A 2 -4.80 7.00 9.35
C ALA A 2 -5.17 5.96 10.44
N PHE A 3 -4.60 6.10 11.64
CA PHE A 3 -4.81 5.17 12.77
C PHE A 3 -5.48 5.86 13.97
N ASN A 4 -6.16 7.00 13.77
CA ASN A 4 -6.69 7.85 14.86
C ASN A 4 -5.60 8.23 15.90
N SER A 5 -6.01 8.64 17.10
CA SER A 5 -5.14 9.05 18.20
C SER A 5 -5.83 8.86 19.56
N GLY A 6 -5.04 8.95 20.64
CA GLY A 6 -5.55 8.85 22.02
C GLY A 6 -6.23 7.51 22.32
N PRO A 7 -7.25 7.48 23.20
CA PRO A 7 -7.99 6.26 23.55
C PRO A 7 -8.69 5.57 22.37
N ARG A 8 -8.84 6.27 21.23
CA ARG A 8 -9.45 5.75 20.00
C ARG A 8 -8.42 5.41 18.92
N THR A 9 -7.14 5.36 19.28
CA THR A 9 -6.08 4.86 18.38
C THR A 9 -6.43 3.44 17.90
N CYS A 10 -6.12 3.14 16.65
CA CYS A 10 -6.29 1.80 16.11
C CYS A 10 -5.43 0.80 16.91
N LEU A 11 -6.07 -0.21 17.49
CA LEU A 11 -5.40 -1.28 18.23
C LEU A 11 -4.41 -2.05 17.33
N GLY A 12 -4.71 -2.18 16.04
CA GLY A 12 -3.87 -2.85 15.04
C GLY A 12 -2.72 -2.00 14.49
N LYS A 13 -2.52 -0.76 14.95
CA LYS A 13 -1.52 0.18 14.37
C LYS A 13 -0.13 -0.43 14.27
N ASN A 14 0.38 -1.01 15.36
CA ASN A 14 1.75 -1.53 15.39
C ASN A 14 1.90 -2.78 14.52
N LEU A 15 0.91 -3.68 14.53
CA LEU A 15 0.91 -4.87 13.67
C LEU A 15 0.85 -4.50 12.19
N ALA A 16 -0.04 -3.58 11.81
CA ALA A 16 -0.16 -3.11 10.42
C ALA A 16 1.15 -2.47 9.94
N LEU A 17 1.78 -1.63 10.76
CA LEU A 17 3.07 -1.03 10.44
C LEU A 17 4.19 -2.07 10.32
N LEU A 18 4.21 -3.10 11.17
CA LEU A 18 5.17 -4.18 11.09
C LEU A 18 5.02 -4.98 9.79
N GLN A 19 3.81 -5.39 9.45
CA GLN A 19 3.50 -6.12 8.21
C GLN A 19 3.84 -5.30 6.97
N MET A 20 3.47 -4.01 6.94
CA MET A 20 3.81 -3.12 5.84
C MET A 20 5.32 -2.99 5.65
N LYS A 21 6.09 -2.86 6.75
CA LYS A 21 7.56 -2.81 6.68
C LYS A 21 8.17 -4.10 6.15
N MET A 22 7.70 -5.26 6.62
CA MET A 22 8.18 -6.56 6.14
C MET A 22 7.95 -6.73 4.63
N VAL A 23 6.73 -6.44 4.17
CA VAL A 23 6.37 -6.52 2.74
C VAL A 23 7.16 -5.50 1.92
N ALA A 24 7.30 -4.27 2.39
CA ALA A 24 8.08 -3.24 1.70
C ALA A 24 9.55 -3.62 1.57
N LEU A 25 10.15 -4.19 2.63
CA LEU A 25 11.53 -4.66 2.61
C LEU A 25 11.73 -5.74 1.55
N GLU A 26 10.83 -6.73 1.49
CA GLU A 26 10.87 -7.81 0.52
C GLU A 26 10.74 -7.30 -0.92
N ILE A 27 9.79 -6.37 -1.15
CA ILE A 27 9.59 -5.72 -2.45
C ILE A 27 10.83 -4.96 -2.88
N ILE A 28 11.35 -4.06 -2.03
CA ILE A 28 12.47 -3.17 -2.39
C ILE A 28 13.75 -3.96 -2.68
N ARG A 29 14.00 -5.02 -1.91
CA ARG A 29 15.22 -5.84 -2.04
C ARG A 29 15.20 -6.73 -3.27
N ASN A 30 14.06 -7.35 -3.56
CA ASN A 30 14.01 -8.44 -4.53
C ASN A 30 13.29 -8.11 -5.84
N TYR A 31 12.62 -6.96 -5.93
CA TYR A 31 11.78 -6.62 -7.08
C TYR A 31 11.88 -5.16 -7.51
N ASP A 32 11.90 -4.92 -8.81
CA ASP A 32 11.68 -3.61 -9.40
C ASP A 32 10.24 -3.50 -9.87
N PHE A 33 9.54 -2.47 -9.40
CA PHE A 33 8.17 -2.16 -9.74
C PHE A 33 8.13 -0.90 -10.60
N LYS A 34 7.48 -0.97 -11.77
CA LYS A 34 7.24 0.20 -12.64
C LYS A 34 5.75 0.37 -12.87
N VAL A 35 5.22 1.55 -12.53
CA VAL A 35 3.82 1.88 -12.81
C VAL A 35 3.63 2.03 -14.31
N ILE A 36 2.55 1.47 -14.85
CA ILE A 36 2.27 1.58 -16.29
C ILE A 36 1.96 3.04 -16.66
N GLY A 37 2.41 3.46 -17.85
CA GLY A 37 2.04 4.76 -18.40
C GLY A 37 0.53 4.91 -18.56
N GLY A 38 -0.01 6.10 -18.28
CA GLY A 38 -1.45 6.37 -18.39
C GLY A 38 -2.31 5.71 -17.32
N HIS A 39 -1.72 5.22 -16.22
CA HIS A 39 -2.49 4.65 -15.11
C HIS A 39 -3.39 5.71 -14.45
N LYS A 40 -4.70 5.52 -14.57
CA LYS A 40 -5.70 6.43 -13.98
C LYS A 40 -5.88 6.15 -12.48
N VAL A 41 -5.55 7.13 -11.64
CA VAL A 41 -5.70 7.04 -10.18
C VAL A 41 -7.00 7.73 -9.78
N GLU A 42 -8.01 6.94 -9.41
CA GLU A 42 -9.31 7.43 -8.94
C GLU A 42 -9.76 6.66 -7.70
N PRO A 43 -10.38 7.32 -6.71
CA PRO A 43 -10.99 6.65 -5.58
C PRO A 43 -12.33 6.01 -5.97
N ILE A 44 -12.72 4.94 -5.28
CA ILE A 44 -14.11 4.44 -5.26
C ILE A 44 -14.86 5.19 -4.15
N PRO A 45 -16.10 5.65 -4.39
CA PRO A 45 -16.98 6.11 -3.32
C PRO A 45 -17.34 4.96 -2.36
N SER A 46 -16.54 4.77 -1.32
CA SER A 46 -16.74 3.71 -0.31
C SER A 46 -16.30 4.16 1.09
N ILE A 47 -16.79 3.47 2.11
CA ILE A 47 -16.47 3.73 3.53
C ILE A 47 -14.96 3.64 3.78
N LEU A 48 -14.27 2.73 3.08
CA LEU A 48 -12.81 2.65 3.05
C LEU A 48 -12.29 3.30 1.76
N LEU A 49 -11.21 4.08 1.85
CA LEU A 49 -10.55 4.63 0.68
C LEU A 49 -9.89 3.50 -0.14
N ARG A 50 -10.34 3.28 -1.37
CA ARG A 50 -9.84 2.24 -2.27
C ARG A 50 -9.62 2.79 -3.67
N MET A 51 -8.62 2.26 -4.38
CA MET A 51 -8.34 2.61 -5.78
C MET A 51 -9.35 1.90 -6.70
N LYS A 52 -10.00 2.66 -7.59
CA LYS A 52 -10.97 2.14 -8.56
C LYS A 52 -10.36 1.15 -9.54
N HIS A 53 -9.14 1.40 -9.96
CA HIS A 53 -8.47 0.63 -11.03
C HIS A 53 -7.30 -0.22 -10.51
N GLY A 54 -7.22 -0.43 -9.18
CA GLY A 54 -6.06 -1.03 -8.53
C GLY A 54 -4.78 -0.22 -8.80
N LEU A 55 -3.60 -0.81 -8.52
CA LEU A 55 -2.30 -0.28 -8.92
C LEU A 55 -1.73 -1.18 -10.02
N LYS A 56 -1.71 -0.69 -11.26
CA LYS A 56 -1.19 -1.46 -12.40
C LYS A 56 0.31 -1.23 -12.55
N VAL A 57 1.08 -2.30 -12.45
CA VAL A 57 2.55 -2.29 -12.43
C VAL A 57 3.12 -3.43 -13.25
N THR A 58 4.30 -3.21 -13.82
CA THR A 58 5.20 -4.26 -14.27
C THR A 58 6.16 -4.60 -13.13
N VAL A 59 6.34 -5.88 -12.86
CA VAL A 59 7.22 -6.37 -11.79
C VAL A 59 8.33 -7.21 -12.42
N THR A 60 9.58 -6.90 -12.07
CA THR A 60 10.75 -7.67 -12.48
C THR A 60 11.56 -8.07 -11.25
N LYS A 61 12.00 -9.32 -11.18
CA LYS A 61 12.86 -9.79 -10.09
C LYS A 61 14.26 -9.18 -10.24
N LYS A 62 14.82 -8.64 -9.17
CA LYS A 62 16.22 -8.22 -9.11
C LYS A 62 17.09 -9.47 -8.99
N ILE A 63 18.11 -9.56 -9.84
CA ILE A 63 19.10 -10.64 -9.82
C ILE A 63 20.12 -10.35 -8.73
#